data_AF-A0A4Q4YGN9-F1
#
_entry.id   AF-A0A4Q4YGN9-F1
#
_cell.length_a   1.000
_cell.length_b   1.000
_cell.length_c   1.000
_cell.angle_alpha   90.00
_cell.angle_beta   90.00
_cell.angle_gamma   90.00
#
_symmetry.space_group_name_H-M   'P 1'
#
loop_
_entity.id
_entity.type
_entity.pdbx_description
1 polymer ?
#
loop_
_entity_poly.entity_id
_entity_poly.type
_entity_poly.pdbx_seq_one_letter_code
_entity_poly.pdbx_strand_id
1 'polypeptide(L)'
;MAPTFDRLHPDPRLIGRDLDKIFVNVDPRRMLYAWGRLFYDYFGGRVIPQTEHRVLLTFAPTAYDVYDYRDAEEWLQKEEDNWLKETSRDGQSAQAVGGGSEAAVGTAFGFWLFPVYAFGALPENPNHGFRSEGPRTMDLKENWPELALLNLP
;
A
#
# COMPACT_ATOMS: atom_id res chain seq x y z
N MET A 1 -3.06 -23.43 15.30
CA MET A 1 -2.36 -23.33 14.01
C MET A 1 -2.00 -21.87 13.82
N ALA A 2 -0.73 -21.52 13.62
CA ALA A 2 -0.37 -20.11 13.39
C ALA A 2 -0.92 -19.70 12.00
N PRO A 3 -1.54 -18.51 11.86
CA PRO A 3 -1.95 -18.03 10.55
C PRO A 3 -0.71 -17.98 9.65
N THR A 4 -0.78 -18.65 8.51
CA THR A 4 0.24 -18.59 7.46
C THR A 4 -0.26 -17.66 6.38
N PHE A 5 0.60 -16.73 5.97
CA PHE A 5 0.31 -15.81 4.89
C PHE A 5 1.02 -16.32 3.63
N ASP A 6 0.25 -16.66 2.62
CA ASP A 6 0.81 -16.94 1.30
C ASP A 6 1.05 -15.63 0.57
N ARG A 7 2.15 -15.57 -0.18
CA ARG A 7 2.53 -14.38 -0.95
C ARG A 7 2.52 -14.73 -2.42
N LEU A 8 1.68 -14.05 -3.19
CA LEU A 8 1.71 -14.13 -4.64
C LEU A 8 2.50 -12.93 -5.18
N HIS A 9 3.58 -13.21 -5.91
CA HIS A 9 4.41 -12.21 -6.57
C HIS A 9 4.47 -12.48 -8.07
N PRO A 10 4.08 -11.51 -8.93
CA PRO A 10 3.35 -10.27 -8.62
C PRO A 10 1.88 -10.52 -8.25
N ASP A 11 1.17 -9.50 -7.75
CA ASP A 11 -0.31 -9.52 -7.65
C ASP A 11 -0.91 -9.80 -9.04
N PRO A 12 -1.66 -10.91 -9.22
CA PRO A 12 -2.14 -11.32 -10.54
C PRO A 12 -3.34 -10.50 -11.05
N ARG A 13 -3.91 -9.61 -10.21
CA ARG A 13 -5.09 -8.81 -10.56
C ARG A 13 -4.71 -7.63 -11.47
N LEU A 14 -5.66 -7.15 -12.27
CA LEU A 14 -5.46 -6.02 -13.19
C LEU A 14 -5.54 -4.66 -12.46
N ILE A 15 -4.70 -4.46 -11.45
CA ILE A 15 -4.72 -3.28 -10.55
C ILE A 15 -3.88 -2.10 -11.07
N GLY A 16 -3.37 -2.17 -12.30
CA GLY A 16 -2.39 -1.19 -12.80
C GLY A 16 -2.89 0.26 -12.79
N ARG A 17 -4.20 0.48 -12.91
CA ARG A 17 -4.81 1.82 -12.78
C ARG A 17 -4.85 2.30 -11.33
N ASP A 18 -5.13 1.41 -10.39
CA ASP A 18 -5.17 1.75 -8.96
C ASP A 18 -3.77 2.13 -8.45
N LEU A 19 -2.73 1.49 -8.99
CA LEU A 19 -1.33 1.79 -8.67
C LEU A 19 -0.86 3.18 -9.13
N ASP A 20 -1.58 3.84 -10.03
CA ASP A 20 -1.24 5.19 -10.53
C ASP A 20 -1.36 6.26 -9.44
N LYS A 21 -2.29 6.04 -8.50
CA LYS A 21 -2.74 7.06 -7.57
C LYS A 21 -2.97 6.48 -6.18
N ILE A 22 -1.89 6.00 -5.55
CA ILE A 22 -1.95 5.49 -4.18
C ILE A 22 -1.75 6.62 -3.18
N PHE A 23 -2.72 6.82 -2.29
CA PHE A 23 -2.59 7.76 -1.18
C PHE A 23 -1.90 7.11 0.02
N VAL A 24 -0.80 7.71 0.45
CA VAL A 24 -0.02 7.29 1.61
C VAL A 24 -0.13 8.36 2.70
N ASN A 25 -0.84 8.03 3.77
CA ASN A 25 -1.10 8.98 4.86
C ASN A 25 0.15 9.23 5.74
N VAL A 26 0.98 8.20 5.95
CA VAL A 26 2.19 8.29 6.77
C VAL A 26 3.34 7.62 6.02
N ASP A 27 4.50 8.28 5.97
CA ASP A 27 5.70 7.72 5.36
C ASP A 27 6.10 6.40 6.03
N PRO A 28 5.97 5.25 5.35
CA PRO A 28 6.19 3.94 5.96
C PRO A 28 7.67 3.70 6.32
N ARG A 29 8.59 4.43 5.67
CA ARG A 29 10.03 4.34 5.94
C ARG A 29 10.38 4.87 7.33
N ARG A 30 9.54 5.72 7.92
CA ARG A 30 9.76 6.28 9.26
C ARG A 30 9.92 5.19 10.31
N MET A 31 9.08 4.15 10.25
CA MET A 31 9.14 3.04 11.20
C MET A 31 10.44 2.26 11.03
N LEU A 32 10.84 1.97 9.79
CA LEU A 32 12.08 1.25 9.49
C LEU A 32 13.32 2.03 9.90
N TYR A 33 13.34 3.34 9.66
CA TYR A 33 14.41 4.21 10.15
C TYR A 33 14.52 4.18 11.68
N ALA A 34 13.38 4.28 12.39
CA ALA A 34 13.36 4.22 13.85
C ALA A 34 13.87 2.87 14.39
N TRP A 35 13.47 1.76 13.76
CA TRP A 35 13.99 0.43 14.07
C TRP A 35 15.49 0.32 13.78
N GLY A 36 15.96 0.81 12.63
CA GLY A 36 17.38 0.82 12.28
C GLY A 36 18.23 1.57 13.29
N ARG A 37 17.76 2.74 13.76
CA ARG A 37 18.39 3.51 14.85
C ARG A 37 18.45 2.71 16.14
N LEU A 38 17.34 2.10 16.55
CA LEU A 38 17.28 1.29 17.76
C LEU A 38 18.31 0.16 17.70
N PHE A 39 18.37 -0.61 16.62
CA PHE A 39 19.37 -1.67 16.47
C PHE A 39 20.80 -1.13 16.47
N TYR A 40 21.04 -0.01 15.79
CA TYR A 40 22.36 0.62 15.78
C TYR A 40 22.81 1.02 17.18
N ASP A 41 21.95 1.67 17.97
CA ASP A 41 22.26 2.18 19.30
C ASP A 41 22.54 1.04 20.30
N TYR A 42 21.79 -0.07 20.21
CA TYR A 42 21.94 -1.20 21.12
C TYR A 42 23.08 -2.14 20.76
N PHE A 43 23.35 -2.35 19.46
CA PHE A 43 24.34 -3.33 18.98
C PHE A 43 25.58 -2.70 18.35
N GLY A 44 25.70 -1.37 18.38
CA GLY A 44 26.84 -0.61 17.88
C GLY A 44 27.09 -0.79 16.37
N GLY A 45 26.03 -0.98 15.58
CA GLY A 45 26.11 -1.21 14.13
C GLY A 45 26.76 -2.54 13.71
N ARG A 46 27.09 -3.43 14.65
CA ARG A 46 27.79 -4.70 14.36
C ARG A 46 26.88 -5.79 13.81
N VAL A 47 25.58 -5.67 14.07
CA VAL A 47 24.56 -6.63 13.63
C VAL A 47 23.38 -5.83 13.10
N ILE A 48 23.40 -5.52 11.81
CA ILE A 48 22.17 -5.21 11.09
C ILE A 48 21.79 -6.52 10.41
N PRO A 49 20.71 -7.20 10.85
CA PRO A 49 20.25 -8.38 10.15
C PRO A 49 19.97 -7.99 8.69
N GLN A 50 20.38 -8.84 7.74
CA GLN A 50 19.96 -8.68 6.35
C GLN A 50 18.48 -9.06 6.24
N THR A 51 17.62 -8.20 6.76
CA THR A 51 16.17 -8.37 6.73
C THR A 51 15.64 -7.59 5.55
N GLU A 52 14.96 -8.31 4.65
CA GLU A 52 14.16 -7.68 3.63
C GLU A 52 12.90 -7.08 4.29
N HIS A 53 12.78 -5.77 4.23
CA HIS A 53 11.62 -5.07 4.75
C HIS A 53 10.62 -4.79 3.63
N ARG A 54 9.33 -4.94 3.96
CA ARG A 54 8.21 -4.69 3.06
C ARG A 54 7.14 -3.88 3.78
N VAL A 55 6.42 -3.08 3.02
CA VAL A 55 5.34 -2.23 3.50
C VAL A 55 4.03 -2.85 3.07
N LEU A 56 3.23 -3.22 4.06
CA LEU A 56 1.87 -3.68 3.83
C LEU A 56 0.95 -2.45 3.79
N LEU A 57 0.48 -2.11 2.59
CA LEU A 57 -0.61 -1.17 2.41
C LEU A 57 -1.92 -1.94 2.52
N THR A 58 -2.76 -1.50 3.46
CA THR A 58 -4.07 -2.06 3.70
C THR A 58 -5.08 -0.96 3.71
N PHE A 59 -6.32 -1.31 3.38
CA PHE A 59 -7.44 -0.48 3.79
C PHE A 59 -7.41 -0.35 5.32
N ALA A 60 -7.69 0.85 5.81
CA ALA A 60 -7.88 1.13 7.23
C ALA A 60 -9.32 1.60 7.39
N PRO A 61 -10.26 0.71 7.74
CA PRO A 61 -11.64 1.12 7.97
C PRO A 61 -11.67 1.96 9.25
N THR A 62 -11.69 3.28 9.13
CA THR A 62 -11.76 4.16 10.30
C THR A 62 -13.16 4.24 10.90
N ALA A 63 -14.19 3.78 10.17
CA ALA A 63 -15.59 3.85 10.58
C ALA A 63 -16.49 2.66 10.16
N TYR A 64 -15.96 1.67 9.44
CA TYR A 64 -16.73 0.55 8.88
C TYR A 64 -15.95 -0.74 8.94
N ASP A 65 -16.10 -1.51 10.01
CA ASP A 65 -15.52 -2.84 10.09
C ASP A 65 -16.09 -3.75 8.97
N VAL A 66 -15.22 -4.58 8.38
CA VAL A 66 -15.57 -5.54 7.34
C VAL A 66 -15.50 -6.94 7.94
N TYR A 67 -16.66 -7.56 8.18
CA TYR A 67 -16.74 -8.90 8.79
C TYR A 67 -17.06 -9.98 7.76
N ASP A 68 -17.81 -9.65 6.72
CA ASP A 68 -18.20 -10.57 5.66
C ASP A 68 -18.01 -10.01 4.25
N TYR A 69 -18.32 -10.83 3.25
CA TYR A 69 -18.19 -10.47 1.85
C TYR A 69 -19.09 -9.28 1.46
N ARG A 70 -20.29 -9.19 2.03
CA ARG A 70 -21.23 -8.11 1.72
C ARG A 70 -20.75 -6.79 2.33
N ASP A 71 -20.21 -6.82 3.54
CA ASP A 71 -19.59 -5.63 4.15
C ASP A 71 -18.44 -5.11 3.29
N ALA A 72 -17.64 -6.02 2.72
CA ALA A 72 -16.55 -5.67 1.81
C ALA A 72 -17.08 -5.02 0.53
N GLU A 73 -18.12 -5.58 -0.10
CA GLU A 73 -18.75 -5.04 -1.31
C GLU A 73 -19.36 -3.65 -1.08
N GLU A 74 -20.10 -3.47 0.02
CA GLU A 74 -20.66 -2.17 0.41
C GLU A 74 -19.58 -1.11 0.65
N TRP A 75 -18.46 -1.52 1.25
CA TRP A 75 -17.33 -0.62 1.49
C TRP A 75 -16.65 -0.20 0.19
N LEU A 76 -16.38 -1.15 -0.72
CA LEU A 76 -15.76 -0.86 -2.01
C LEU A 76 -16.60 0.12 -2.84
N GLN A 77 -17.93 -0.03 -2.82
CA GLN A 77 -18.82 0.92 -3.50
C GLN A 77 -18.72 2.33 -2.90
N LYS A 78 -18.62 2.46 -1.56
CA LYS A 78 -18.45 3.76 -0.90
C LYS A 78 -17.09 4.39 -1.23
N GLU A 79 -16.03 3.59 -1.30
CA GLU A 79 -14.71 4.05 -1.71
C GLU A 79 -14.73 4.57 -3.15
N GLU A 80 -15.27 3.81 -4.09
CA GLU A 80 -15.43 4.20 -5.49
C GLU A 80 -16.21 5.51 -5.64
N ASP A 81 -17.35 5.62 -4.95
CA ASP A 81 -18.18 6.84 -4.95
C ASP A 81 -17.43 8.05 -4.40
N ASN A 82 -16.56 7.86 -3.40
CA ASN A 82 -15.71 8.92 -2.86
C ASN A 82 -14.62 9.30 -3.86
N TRP A 83 -14.01 8.32 -4.52
CA TRP A 83 -12.99 8.57 -5.54
C TRP A 83 -13.54 9.35 -6.73
N LEU A 84 -14.74 8.99 -7.20
CA LEU A 84 -15.44 9.70 -8.27
C LEU A 84 -15.75 11.16 -7.88
N LYS A 85 -16.10 11.42 -6.61
CA LYS A 85 -16.33 12.79 -6.12
C LYS A 85 -15.05 13.62 -6.08
N GLU A 86 -13.93 13.03 -5.66
CA GLU A 86 -12.65 13.73 -5.61
C GLU A 86 -12.12 14.03 -7.02
N THR A 87 -12.14 13.08 -7.94
CA THR A 87 -11.69 13.28 -9.32
C THR A 87 -12.55 14.32 -10.06
N SER A 88 -13.86 14.35 -9.80
CA SER A 88 -14.77 15.37 -10.36
C SER A 88 -14.47 16.80 -9.87
N ARG A 89 -13.86 16.96 -8.67
CA ARG A 89 -13.53 18.27 -8.09
C ARG A 89 -12.23 18.85 -8.63
N ASP A 90 -11.30 18.01 -9.06
CA ASP A 90 -9.99 18.43 -9.59
C ASP A 90 -10.06 18.99 -11.03
N GLY A 91 -11.26 19.19 -11.60
CA GLY A 91 -11.44 19.74 -12.95
C GLY A 91 -10.96 18.81 -14.07
N GLN A 92 -10.47 17.63 -13.73
CA GLN A 92 -10.36 16.51 -14.65
C GLN A 92 -11.78 16.01 -14.88
N SER A 93 -12.45 16.57 -15.89
CA SER A 93 -13.53 15.85 -16.55
C SER A 93 -13.00 14.46 -16.81
N ALA A 94 -13.63 13.44 -16.22
CA ALA A 94 -13.50 12.08 -16.71
C ALA A 94 -13.81 12.16 -18.21
N GLN A 95 -12.76 12.27 -19.02
CA GLN A 95 -12.87 11.98 -20.42
C GLN A 95 -13.20 10.50 -20.45
N ALA A 96 -14.50 10.22 -20.55
CA ALA A 96 -14.99 9.02 -21.18
C ALA A 96 -14.40 8.99 -22.60
N VAL A 97 -13.18 8.49 -22.74
CA VAL A 97 -12.52 8.26 -24.02
C VAL A 97 -11.80 6.92 -23.91
N GLY A 98 -12.51 5.90 -24.37
CA GLY A 98 -12.01 4.53 -24.41
C GLY A 98 -13.17 3.54 -24.47
N GLY A 99 -13.98 3.64 -25.52
CA GLY A 99 -15.03 2.66 -25.81
C GLY A 99 -14.44 1.26 -25.87
N GLY A 100 -14.72 0.49 -24.84
CA GLY A 100 -14.31 -0.89 -24.67
C GLY A 100 -14.74 -1.25 -23.26
N SER A 101 -15.60 -2.25 -23.14
CA SER A 101 -16.02 -2.82 -21.87
C SER A 101 -14.79 -3.37 -21.15
N GLU A 102 -14.04 -2.54 -20.43
CA GLU A 102 -13.40 -2.97 -19.21
C GLU A 102 -14.54 -3.15 -18.23
N ALA A 103 -15.15 -4.34 -18.25
CA ALA A 103 -16.04 -4.77 -17.20
C ALA A 103 -15.38 -4.37 -15.87
N ALA A 104 -16.13 -3.59 -15.07
CA ALA A 104 -15.77 -3.14 -13.74
C ALA A 104 -14.67 -4.02 -13.16
N VAL A 105 -13.42 -3.54 -13.22
CA VAL A 105 -12.33 -4.23 -12.55
C VAL A 105 -12.72 -4.10 -11.08
N GLY A 106 -13.27 -5.17 -10.51
CA GLY A 106 -13.82 -5.15 -9.17
C GLY A 106 -12.76 -4.56 -8.26
N THR A 107 -13.11 -3.47 -7.58
CA THR A 107 -12.20 -2.75 -6.69
C THR A 107 -11.49 -3.78 -5.81
N ALA A 108 -10.17 -3.80 -5.88
CA ALA A 108 -9.40 -4.90 -5.36
C ALA A 108 -9.28 -4.78 -3.83
N PHE A 109 -10.10 -5.51 -3.08
CA PHE A 109 -9.90 -5.68 -1.65
C PHE A 109 -8.56 -6.41 -1.43
N GLY A 110 -7.56 -5.75 -0.85
CA GLY A 110 -6.21 -6.29 -0.91
C GLY A 110 -5.25 -5.75 0.13
N PHE A 111 -4.43 -6.66 0.63
CA PHE A 111 -3.22 -6.40 1.38
C PHE A 111 -2.07 -6.31 0.36
N TRP A 112 -1.76 -5.12 -0.12
CA TRP A 112 -0.65 -4.92 -1.07
C TRP A 112 0.66 -4.80 -0.32
N LEU A 113 1.58 -5.70 -0.62
CA LEU A 113 2.88 -5.75 0.02
C LEU A 113 3.94 -5.22 -0.96
N PHE A 114 4.36 -3.98 -0.74
CA PHE A 114 5.36 -3.29 -1.55
C PHE A 114 6.76 -3.47 -0.97
N PRO A 115 7.79 -3.54 -1.82
CA PRO A 115 9.15 -3.36 -1.35
C PRO A 115 9.32 -1.94 -0.80
N VAL A 116 10.13 -1.78 0.26
CA VAL A 116 10.31 -0.48 0.92
C VAL A 116 10.87 0.59 0.00
N TYR A 117 11.75 0.20 -0.94
CA TYR A 117 12.35 1.14 -1.89
C TYR A 117 11.31 1.82 -2.80
N ALA A 118 10.11 1.26 -2.96
CA ALA A 118 9.01 1.88 -3.70
C ALA A 118 8.58 3.23 -3.09
N PHE A 119 8.84 3.45 -1.79
CA PHE A 119 8.52 4.70 -1.09
C PHE A 119 9.71 5.67 -1.03
N GLY A 120 10.82 5.34 -1.70
CA GLY A 120 12.06 6.10 -1.71
C GLY A 120 13.16 5.50 -0.83
N ALA A 121 14.33 6.12 -0.86
CA ALA A 121 15.50 5.62 -0.15
C ALA A 121 15.41 5.80 1.37
N LEU A 122 16.04 4.88 2.11
CA LEU A 122 16.41 5.03 3.51
C LEU A 122 17.86 5.52 3.60
N PRO A 123 18.26 6.23 4.67
CA PRO A 123 19.65 6.62 4.86
C PRO A 123 20.52 5.38 5.08
N GLU A 124 21.69 5.35 4.44
CA GLU A 124 22.66 4.26 4.58
C GLU A 124 23.15 4.09 6.03
N ASN A 125 23.34 5.22 6.72
CA ASN A 125 23.70 5.25 8.12
C ASN A 125 22.48 5.66 8.96
N PRO A 126 22.03 4.83 9.91
CA PRO A 126 20.91 5.17 10.80
C PRO A 126 21.11 6.46 11.60
N ASN A 127 22.35 6.92 11.82
CA ASN A 127 22.62 8.19 12.51
C ASN A 127 22.43 9.43 11.63
N HIS A 128 22.35 9.26 10.30
CA HIS A 128 22.01 10.36 9.42
C HIS A 128 20.54 10.73 9.61
N GLY A 129 20.25 12.03 9.65
CA GLY A 129 18.88 12.50 9.85
C GLY A 129 17.96 11.98 8.74
N PHE A 130 16.81 11.43 9.13
CA PHE A 130 15.73 11.06 8.23
C PHE A 130 14.59 12.07 8.33
N ARG A 131 14.26 12.71 7.21
CA ARG A 131 13.10 13.60 7.11
C ARG A 131 11.93 12.79 6.57
N SER A 132 10.99 12.46 7.47
CA SER A 132 9.73 11.85 7.08
C SER A 132 8.98 12.77 6.14
N GLU A 133 8.41 12.19 5.10
CA GLU A 133 7.55 12.93 4.19
C GLU A 133 6.11 12.96 4.73
N GLY A 134 5.36 14.01 4.38
CA GLY A 134 3.97 14.15 4.77
C GLY A 134 3.02 13.29 3.93
N PRO A 135 1.71 13.34 4.21
CA PRO A 135 0.70 12.67 3.41
C PRO A 135 0.82 13.06 1.93
N ARG A 136 0.78 12.08 1.02
CA ARG A 136 0.88 12.33 -0.42
C ARG A 136 0.29 11.21 -1.24
N THR A 137 0.11 11.52 -2.51
CA THR A 137 -0.22 10.56 -3.56
C THR A 137 1.04 10.13 -4.30
N MET A 138 1.14 8.85 -4.66
CA MET A 138 2.28 8.26 -5.37
C MET A 138 1.81 7.39 -6.54
N ASP A 139 2.56 7.42 -7.64
CA ASP A 139 2.50 6.39 -8.69
C ASP A 139 3.48 5.28 -8.30
N LEU A 140 2.96 4.06 -8.16
CA LEU A 140 3.71 2.86 -7.79
C LEU A 140 3.66 1.78 -8.86
N LYS A 141 3.28 2.09 -10.11
CA LYS A 141 3.17 1.12 -11.21
C LYS A 141 4.47 0.38 -11.51
N GLU A 142 5.61 1.06 -11.38
CA GLU A 142 6.94 0.45 -11.58
C GLU A 142 7.29 -0.56 -10.48
N ASN A 143 6.58 -0.53 -9.35
CA ASN A 143 6.83 -1.36 -8.18
C ASN A 143 5.62 -2.26 -7.90
N TRP A 144 5.29 -3.16 -8.83
CA TRP A 144 4.11 -4.01 -8.72
C TRP A 144 4.08 -4.80 -7.38
N PRO A 145 3.00 -4.71 -6.58
CA PRO A 145 2.99 -5.28 -5.24
C PRO A 145 2.89 -6.81 -5.26
N GLU A 146 3.23 -7.41 -4.13
CA GLU A 146 2.79 -8.76 -3.80
C GLU A 146 1.38 -8.74 -3.22
N LEU A 147 0.63 -9.80 -3.46
CA LEU A 147 -0.66 -10.04 -2.81
C LEU A 147 -0.44 -10.94 -1.59
N ALA A 148 -0.71 -10.41 -0.40
CA ALA A 148 -0.71 -11.19 0.84
C ALA A 148 -2.07 -11.86 1.04
N LEU A 149 -2.08 -13.19 0.97
CA LEU A 149 -3.25 -14.03 1.17
C LEU A 149 -3.24 -14.62 2.58
N LEU A 150 -4.32 -14.43 3.31
CA LEU A 150 -4.56 -15.11 4.58
C LEU A 150 -5.47 -16.31 4.33
N ASN A 151 -4.97 -17.51 4.60
CA ASN A 151 -5.81 -18.70 4.59
C ASN A 151 -6.64 -18.74 5.88
N LEU A 152 -7.95 -18.50 5.75
CA LEU A 152 -8.89 -18.70 6.84
C LEU A 152 -9.23 -20.20 6.95
N PRO A 153 -9.29 -20.76 8.17
CA PRO A 153 -9.64 -22.17 8.40
C PRO A 153 -11.09 -22.52 8.08
#